data_AF-A0A0G1WK35-F1
#
_entry.id   AF-A0A0G1WK35-F1
#
_cell.length_a   1.000
_cell.length_b   1.000
_cell.length_c   1.000
_cell.angle_alpha   90.00
_cell.angle_beta   90.00
_cell.angle_gamma   90.00
#
_symmetry.space_group_name_H-M   'P 1'
#
loop_
_entity.id
_entity.type
_entity.pdbx_description
1 polymer ?
#
loop_
_entity_poly.entity_id
_entity_poly.type
_entity_poly.pdbx_seq_one_letter_code
_entity_poly.pdbx_strand_id
1 'polypeptide(L)'
;MENTITYKERQGVHVPKDVKVYILKRVKEGGKTVKEIAAEHGIGATAIYHWLKNETGGASDPLVTKLQKENQILKQPVAELSLKIREGEKKGW
;
A
#
# COMPACT_ATOMS: atom_id res chain seq x y z
N MET A 1 23.99 17.60 -9.19
CA MET A 1 23.08 18.69 -9.58
C MET A 1 21.67 18.11 -9.64
N GLU A 2 20.93 18.09 -8.51
CA GLU A 2 19.51 17.72 -8.54
C GLU A 2 18.73 18.73 -9.40
N ASN A 3 18.19 18.26 -10.52
CA ASN A 3 17.32 19.05 -11.38
C ASN A 3 15.93 19.14 -10.72
N THR A 4 15.68 20.19 -9.95
CA THR A 4 14.38 20.41 -9.29
C THR A 4 13.40 21.00 -10.29
N ILE A 5 12.51 20.17 -10.84
CA ILE A 5 11.39 20.65 -11.66
C ILE A 5 10.39 21.34 -10.73
N THR A 6 10.33 22.67 -10.79
CA THR A 6 9.38 23.47 -10.01
C THR A 6 8.06 23.55 -10.79
N TYR A 7 7.01 22.91 -10.27
CA TYR A 7 5.66 22.98 -10.84
C TYR A 7 4.78 23.85 -9.93
N LYS A 8 4.05 24.83 -10.46
CA LYS A 8 3.13 25.65 -9.64
C LYS A 8 1.71 25.24 -9.94
N GLU A 9 1.14 24.37 -9.12
CA GLU A 9 -0.24 23.91 -9.28
C GLU A 9 -1.22 25.07 -9.05
N ARG A 10 -1.99 25.44 -10.09
CA ARG A 10 -3.31 26.06 -9.93
C ARG A 10 -4.33 24.91 -9.89
N GLN A 11 -5.34 24.99 -9.01
CA GLN A 11 -6.40 23.98 -8.93
C GLN A 11 -6.96 23.68 -10.34
N GLY A 12 -6.82 22.43 -10.80
CA GLY A 12 -7.26 21.98 -12.13
C GLY A 12 -6.22 21.90 -13.25
N VAL A 13 -4.93 22.16 -12.98
CA VAL A 13 -3.89 22.08 -14.03
C VAL A 13 -3.35 20.64 -14.17
N HIS A 14 -3.22 20.19 -15.41
CA HIS A 14 -2.62 18.90 -15.75
C HIS A 14 -1.14 18.86 -15.33
N VAL A 15 -0.78 17.89 -14.48
CA VAL A 15 0.62 17.61 -14.15
C VAL A 15 1.20 16.69 -15.23
N PRO A 16 2.30 17.09 -15.91
CA PRO A 16 2.97 16.25 -16.88
C PRO A 16 3.40 14.89 -16.30
N LYS A 17 3.35 13.85 -17.12
CA LYS A 17 3.59 12.46 -16.68
C LYS A 17 5.01 12.24 -16.16
N ASP A 18 5.99 12.85 -16.80
CA ASP A 18 7.41 12.87 -16.43
C ASP A 18 7.64 13.47 -15.05
N VAL A 19 6.99 14.58 -14.73
CA VAL A 19 7.06 15.23 -13.41
C VAL A 19 6.47 14.32 -12.33
N LYS A 20 5.31 13.70 -12.62
CA LYS A 20 4.69 12.72 -11.72
C LYS A 20 5.63 11.54 -11.44
N VAL A 21 6.23 10.96 -12.47
CA VAL A 21 7.16 9.82 -12.33
C VAL A 21 8.37 10.19 -11.49
N TYR A 22 8.96 11.36 -11.74
CA TYR A 22 10.09 11.88 -10.97
C TYR A 22 9.77 12.03 -9.48
N ILE A 23 8.63 12.63 -9.16
CA ILE A 23 8.21 12.85 -7.77
C ILE A 23 7.92 11.54 -7.05
N LEU A 24 7.24 10.60 -7.72
CA LEU A 24 6.98 9.27 -7.13
C LEU A 24 8.29 8.51 -6.85
N LYS A 25 9.28 8.61 -7.74
CA LYS A 25 10.61 8.02 -7.51
C LYS A 25 11.27 8.61 -6.27
N ARG A 26 11.27 9.94 -6.13
CA ARG A 26 11.86 10.65 -4.99
C ARG A 26 11.16 10.33 -3.66
N VAL A 27 9.84 10.13 -3.68
CA VAL A 27 9.08 9.68 -2.51
C VAL A 27 9.47 8.25 -2.10
N LYS A 28 9.73 7.36 -3.06
CA LYS A 28 10.13 5.97 -2.79
C LYS A 28 11.58 5.81 -2.34
N GLU A 29 12.49 6.65 -2.84
CA GLU A 29 13.91 6.67 -2.43
C GLU A 29 14.09 7.10 -0.96
N GLY A 30 13.08 7.76 -0.39
CA GLY A 30 13.07 8.17 1.01
C GLY A 30 13.95 9.39 1.29
N GLY A 31 14.06 9.77 2.56
CA GLY A 31 14.89 10.89 3.02
C GLY A 31 14.18 12.24 3.18
N LYS A 32 12.98 12.42 2.60
CA LYS A 32 12.10 13.57 2.86
C LYS A 32 10.65 13.13 2.98
N THR A 33 9.87 13.85 3.78
CA THR A 33 8.44 13.60 3.92
C THR A 33 7.69 14.05 2.66
N VAL A 34 6.52 13.45 2.41
CA VAL A 34 5.63 13.84 1.28
C VAL A 34 5.29 15.33 1.33
N LYS A 35 5.20 15.93 2.52
CA LYS A 35 4.91 17.36 2.73
C LYS A 35 6.05 18.26 2.27
N GLU A 36 7.29 17.86 2.53
CA GLU A 36 8.48 18.61 2.08
C GLU A 36 8.65 18.51 0.57
N ILE A 37 8.47 17.31 0.01
CA ILE A 37 8.53 17.08 -1.45
C ILE A 37 7.42 17.87 -2.16
N ALA A 38 6.21 17.90 -1.60
CA ALA A 38 5.10 18.71 -2.09
C ALA A 38 5.45 20.21 -2.13
N ALA A 39 6.06 20.73 -1.05
CA ALA A 39 6.47 22.13 -0.96
C ALA A 39 7.59 22.48 -1.95
N GLU A 40 8.60 21.61 -2.08
CA GLU A 40 9.74 21.78 -3.00
C GLU A 40 9.30 21.83 -4.47
N HIS A 41 8.30 21.02 -4.82
CA HIS A 41 7.84 20.88 -6.20
C HIS A 41 6.55 21.63 -6.51
N GLY A 42 6.01 22.40 -5.56
CA GLY A 42 4.79 23.22 -5.69
C GLY A 42 3.53 22.42 -6.08
N ILE A 43 3.45 21.18 -5.59
CA ILE A 43 2.35 20.24 -5.84
C ILE A 43 1.61 19.99 -4.54
N GLY A 44 0.29 19.88 -4.60
CA GLY A 44 -0.51 19.49 -3.43
C GLY A 44 -0.12 18.11 -2.91
N ALA A 45 0.15 18.00 -1.61
CA ALA A 45 0.45 16.70 -0.98
C ALA A 45 -0.65 15.65 -1.24
N THR A 46 -1.91 16.09 -1.31
CA THR A 46 -3.07 15.25 -1.66
C THR A 46 -2.94 14.63 -3.05
N ALA A 47 -2.39 15.37 -4.03
CA ALA A 47 -2.18 14.84 -5.38
C ALA A 47 -1.14 13.71 -5.38
N ILE A 48 -0.08 13.86 -4.59
CA ILE A 48 0.96 12.83 -4.42
C ILE A 48 0.37 11.56 -3.80
N TYR A 49 -0.44 11.68 -2.74
CA TYR A 49 -1.11 10.54 -2.13
C TYR A 49 -2.09 9.85 -3.09
N HIS A 50 -2.84 10.61 -3.90
CA HIS A 50 -3.68 10.04 -4.94
C HIS A 50 -2.87 9.27 -5.99
N TRP A 51 -1.71 9.78 -6.39
CA TRP A 51 -0.83 9.09 -7.33
C TRP A 51 -0.27 7.79 -6.76
N LEU A 52 0.17 7.79 -5.50
CA LEU A 52 0.63 6.58 -4.81
C LEU A 52 -0.47 5.52 -4.71
N LYS A 53 -1.67 5.94 -4.31
CA LYS A 53 -2.85 5.07 -4.24
C LYS A 53 -3.18 4.44 -5.61
N ASN A 54 -3.13 5.24 -6.67
CA ASN A 54 -3.42 4.79 -8.03
C ASN A 54 -2.29 3.91 -8.60
N GLU A 55 -1.04 4.14 -8.22
CA GLU A 55 0.11 3.30 -8.61
C GLU A 55 0.07 1.94 -7.91
N THR A 56 -0.41 1.91 -6.66
CA THR A 56 -0.65 0.66 -5.90
C THR A 56 -1.96 -0.02 -6.34
N GLY A 57 -2.63 0.53 -7.36
CA GLY A 57 -3.76 -0.08 -8.05
C GLY A 57 -5.01 -0.29 -7.20
N GLY A 58 -5.17 0.33 -6.03
CA GLY A 58 -6.34 0.14 -5.16
C GLY A 58 -6.73 -1.33 -4.87
N ALA A 59 -5.85 -2.28 -5.16
CA ALA A 59 -6.17 -3.69 -5.30
C ALA A 59 -5.50 -4.47 -4.19
N SER A 60 -6.23 -5.43 -3.62
CA SER A 60 -5.67 -6.46 -2.75
C SER A 60 -4.39 -7.02 -3.36
N ASP A 61 -3.28 -6.82 -2.68
CA ASP A 61 -1.99 -7.33 -3.09
C ASP A 61 -2.12 -8.85 -3.34
N PRO A 62 -1.80 -9.36 -4.55
CA PRO A 62 -1.94 -10.77 -4.88
C PRO A 62 -1.15 -11.68 -3.94
N LEU A 63 0.00 -11.23 -3.42
CA LEU A 63 0.74 -11.95 -2.38
C LEU A 63 -0.05 -11.98 -1.09
N VAL A 64 -0.62 -10.86 -0.66
CA VAL A 64 -1.43 -10.79 0.56
C VAL A 64 -2.67 -11.68 0.44
N THR A 65 -3.32 -11.71 -0.72
CA THR A 65 -4.48 -12.55 -0.99
C THR A 65 -4.11 -14.04 -0.96
N LYS A 66 -2.96 -14.40 -1.55
CA LYS A 66 -2.43 -15.76 -1.51
C LYS A 66 -2.07 -16.18 -0.07
N LEU A 67 -1.38 -15.31 0.67
CA LEU A 67 -1.03 -15.53 2.08
C LEU A 67 -2.27 -15.71 2.96
N GLN A 68 -3.33 -14.94 2.73
CA GLN A 68 -4.59 -15.09 3.46
C GLN A 68 -5.26 -16.44 3.19
N LYS A 69 -5.30 -16.89 1.92
CA LYS A 69 -5.82 -18.21 1.56
C LYS A 69 -4.99 -19.34 2.20
N GLU A 70 -3.66 -19.26 2.11
CA GLU A 70 -2.77 -20.25 2.72
C GLU A 70 -2.95 -20.31 4.24
N ASN A 71 -3.07 -19.16 4.91
CA ASN A 71 -3.31 -19.08 6.36
C ASN A 71 -4.67 -19.69 6.75
N GLN A 72 -5.72 -19.48 5.95
CA GLN A 72 -7.03 -20.08 6.17
C GLN A 72 -7.00 -21.60 6.02
N ILE A 73 -6.34 -22.11 4.99
CA ILE A 73 -6.18 -23.56 4.75
C ILE A 73 -5.43 -24.22 5.92
N LEU A 74 -4.37 -23.58 6.43
CA LEU A 74 -3.59 -24.11 7.55
C LEU A 74 -4.37 -24.13 8.87
N LYS A 75 -5.29 -23.18 9.09
CA LYS A 75 -6.10 -23.10 10.31
C LYS A 75 -7.23 -24.12 10.36
N GLN A 76 -7.70 -24.63 9.23
CA GLN A 76 -8.80 -25.61 9.19
C GLN A 76 -8.46 -26.95 9.87
N PRO A 77 -7.33 -27.62 9.58
CA PRO A 77 -6.93 -28.85 10.26
C PRO A 77 -6.77 -28.65 11.77
N VAL A 78 -6.23 -27.50 12.20
CA VAL A 78 -6.06 -27.18 13.63
C VAL A 78 -7.43 -27.06 14.32
N ALA A 79 -8.40 -26.42 13.67
CA ALA A 79 -9.75 -26.31 14.19
C ALA A 79 -10.45 -27.68 14.28
N GLU A 80 -10.32 -28.51 13.24
CA GLU A 80 -10.90 -29.86 13.21
C GLU A 80 -10.31 -30.78 14.29
N LEU A 81 -8.99 -30.76 14.47
CA LEU A 81 -8.31 -31.54 15.52
C LEU A 81 -8.72 -31.07 16.91
N SER A 82 -8.81 -29.75 17.12
CA SER A 82 -9.26 -29.17 18.40
C SER A 82 -10.70 -29.58 18.74
N LEU A 83 -11.59 -29.66 17.74
CA LEU A 83 -12.96 -30.15 17.90
C LEU A 83 -13.00 -31.63 18.28
N LYS A 84 -12.23 -32.49 17.59
CA LYS A 84 -12.17 -33.92 17.88
C LYS A 84 -11.64 -34.23 19.29
N ILE A 85 -10.63 -33.48 19.74
CA ILE A 85 -10.10 -33.60 21.11
C ILE A 85 -11.21 -33.28 22.12
N ARG A 86 -11.93 -32.17 21.92
CA ARG A 86 -13.01 -31.72 22.81
C ARG A 86 -14.21 -32.68 22.82
N GLU A 87 -14.52 -33.33 21.71
CA GLU A 87 -15.56 -34.37 21.63
C GLU A 87 -15.15 -35.69 22.29
N GLY A 88 -13.88 -36.08 22.15
CA GLY A 88 -13.31 -37.23 22.85
C GLY A 88 -13.27 -37.04 24.36
N GLU A 89 -12.92 -35.84 24.82
CA GLU A 89 -12.95 -35.48 26.23
C GLU A 89 -14.36 -35.56 26.81
N LYS A 90 -15.41 -35.10 26.09
CA LYS A 90 -16.81 -35.16 26.56
C LYS A 90 -17.43 -36.56 26.63
N LYS A 91 -16.87 -37.54 25.91
CA LYS A 91 -17.35 -38.94 25.92
C LYS A 91 -16.67 -39.81 26.98
N GLY A 92 -15.68 -39.26 27.70
CA GLY A 92 -14.94 -39.96 28.75
C GLY A 92 -15.58 -39.90 30.14
N TRP A 93 -16.86 -39.51 30.26
CA TRP A 93 -17.62 -39.42 31.52
C TRP A 93 -18.99 -40.07 31.34
#